data_AF-A0A8J8MM73-F1
#
_entry.id   AF-A0A8J8MM73-F1
#
_cell.length_a   1.000
_cell.length_b   1.000
_cell.length_c   1.000
_cell.angle_alpha   90.00
_cell.angle_beta   90.00
_cell.angle_gamma   90.00
#
_symmetry.space_group_name_H-M   'P 1'
#
loop_
_entity.id
_entity.type
_entity.pdbx_description
1 polymer ?
#
loop_
_entity_poly.entity_id
_entity_poly.type
_entity_poly.pdbx_seq_one_letter_code
_entity_poly.pdbx_strand_id
1 'polypeptide(L)'
;MKIRKICTNTMFMALIMSLILVAIPSQVNAASDHLTKQMVDINADIDREIEALGLNVIAAYDYEIPFTLTDELIAENKDDFAGMSKGDVVTVNVSWRISYTQADGLAFYTTAYGYGALLKKMTGKNKYRDPDTFSTYSYDIRTTNIVPMSRISNYVATYKKFASGKRIYCQVNVDIDAVNEISGGYFSASDTVTIP
;
A
#
# COMPACT_ATOMS: atom_id res chain seq x y z
N MET A 1 14.62 -73.56 33.88
CA MET A 1 13.48 -74.39 34.33
C MET A 1 12.39 -73.48 34.88
N LYS A 2 11.14 -73.80 34.50
CA LYS A 2 9.81 -73.27 34.85
C LYS A 2 9.61 -72.28 36.02
N ILE A 3 8.92 -71.17 35.69
CA ILE A 3 7.64 -70.59 36.18
C ILE A 3 7.38 -70.44 37.71
N ARG A 4 7.00 -69.20 38.10
CA ARG A 4 5.85 -68.72 38.95
C ARG A 4 6.33 -67.54 39.82
N LYS A 5 5.58 -66.48 40.15
CA LYS A 5 4.16 -66.11 40.01
C LYS A 5 4.04 -64.60 40.31
N ILE A 6 3.10 -63.98 39.61
CA ILE A 6 2.30 -62.76 39.87
C ILE A 6 2.27 -62.27 41.34
N CYS A 7 2.42 -60.96 41.53
CA CYS A 7 1.54 -60.17 42.39
C CYS A 7 1.46 -58.71 41.92
N THR A 8 0.23 -58.33 41.58
CA THR A 8 -0.32 -57.03 41.21
C THR A 8 -0.19 -56.05 42.38
N ASN A 9 0.20 -54.79 42.11
CA ASN A 9 -0.37 -53.68 42.86
C ASN A 9 -0.38 -52.39 42.03
N THR A 10 -1.60 -52.10 41.60
CA THR A 10 -2.21 -50.83 41.21
C THR A 10 -1.59 -49.63 41.93
N MET A 11 -0.98 -48.71 41.19
CA MET A 11 -1.06 -47.29 41.49
C MET A 11 -1.12 -46.50 40.19
N PHE A 12 -2.35 -46.12 39.87
CA PHE A 12 -2.70 -44.96 39.07
C PHE A 12 -1.85 -43.76 39.51
N MET A 13 -1.03 -43.22 38.63
CA MET A 13 -0.55 -41.85 38.76
C MET A 13 -0.63 -41.19 37.39
N ALA A 14 -1.76 -40.51 37.19
CA ALA A 14 -1.99 -39.64 36.05
C ALA A 14 -0.95 -38.51 36.09
N LEU A 15 0.03 -38.55 35.19
CA LEU A 15 0.87 -37.39 34.94
C LEU A 15 0.11 -36.45 34.01
N ILE A 16 -0.37 -35.36 34.61
CA ILE A 16 -1.10 -34.29 33.96
C ILE A 16 -0.26 -33.68 32.85
N MET A 17 -0.85 -33.70 31.65
CA MET A 17 -0.43 -33.01 30.46
C MET A 17 -0.47 -31.50 30.70
N SER A 18 0.69 -30.85 30.85
CA SER A 18 0.80 -29.39 30.77
C SER A 18 1.32 -29.00 29.41
N LEU A 19 0.44 -29.00 28.41
CA LEU A 19 0.67 -28.24 27.18
C LEU A 19 0.45 -26.78 27.55
N ILE A 20 1.53 -26.03 27.76
CA ILE A 20 1.45 -24.56 27.80
C ILE A 20 1.13 -24.13 26.36
N LEU A 21 -0.16 -24.01 26.07
CA LEU A 21 -0.63 -23.27 24.92
C LEU A 21 -0.25 -21.81 25.21
N VAL A 22 0.84 -21.35 24.62
CA VAL A 22 1.16 -19.91 24.58
C VAL A 22 0.01 -19.28 23.82
N ALA A 23 -0.94 -18.73 24.57
CA ALA A 23 -1.97 -17.86 24.02
C ALA A 23 -1.25 -16.62 23.49
N ILE A 24 -0.85 -16.68 22.22
CA ILE A 24 -0.52 -15.47 21.47
C ILE A 24 -1.80 -14.63 21.53
N PRO A 25 -1.74 -13.40 22.08
CA PRO A 25 -2.94 -12.61 22.28
C PRO A 25 -3.66 -12.44 20.93
N SER A 26 -4.93 -12.83 20.91
CA SER A 26 -5.84 -12.79 19.76
C SER A 26 -5.95 -11.42 19.08
N GLN A 27 -5.50 -10.36 19.76
CA GLN A 27 -5.44 -9.00 19.22
C GLN A 27 -4.38 -8.82 18.14
N VAL A 28 -3.27 -9.57 18.18
CA VAL A 28 -2.21 -9.48 17.13
C VAL A 28 -2.71 -10.07 15.82
N ASN A 29 -3.46 -11.17 15.86
CA ASN A 29 -4.05 -11.77 14.68
C ASN A 29 -5.20 -10.93 14.11
N ALA A 30 -6.07 -10.37 14.96
CA ALA A 30 -7.19 -9.55 14.50
C ALA A 30 -6.75 -8.24 13.81
N ALA A 31 -5.71 -7.59 14.32
CA ALA A 31 -5.13 -6.40 13.69
C ALA A 31 -4.48 -6.74 12.33
N SER A 32 -3.71 -7.83 12.28
CA SER A 32 -3.09 -8.32 11.04
C SER A 32 -4.12 -8.73 9.98
N ASP A 33 -5.20 -9.43 10.38
CA ASP A 33 -6.28 -9.84 9.47
C ASP A 33 -7.10 -8.64 8.98
N HIS A 34 -7.29 -7.63 9.82
CA HIS A 34 -7.98 -6.39 9.44
C HIS A 34 -7.18 -5.57 8.42
N LEU A 35 -5.87 -5.39 8.64
CA LEU A 35 -4.97 -4.72 7.68
C LEU A 35 -4.95 -5.47 6.33
N THR A 36 -4.84 -6.79 6.36
CA THR A 36 -4.83 -7.62 5.15
C THR A 36 -6.13 -7.50 4.36
N LYS A 37 -7.28 -7.49 5.03
CA LYS A 37 -8.59 -7.33 4.37
C LYS A 37 -8.74 -5.94 3.74
N GLN A 38 -8.34 -4.88 4.43
CA GLN A 38 -8.40 -3.52 3.90
C GLN A 38 -7.50 -3.34 2.67
N MET A 39 -6.33 -3.99 2.63
CA MET A 39 -5.46 -3.98 1.45
C MET A 39 -6.08 -4.67 0.24
N VAL A 40 -6.77 -5.80 0.45
CA VAL A 40 -7.49 -6.50 -0.62
C VAL A 40 -8.62 -5.64 -1.19
N ASP A 41 -9.38 -4.97 -0.33
CA ASP A 41 -10.47 -4.10 -0.74
C ASP A 41 -9.95 -2.89 -1.56
N ILE A 42 -8.79 -2.33 -1.20
CA ILE A 42 -8.17 -1.21 -1.92
C ILE A 42 -7.66 -1.61 -3.30
N ASN A 43 -7.01 -2.77 -3.43
CA ASN A 43 -6.58 -3.25 -4.74
C ASN A 43 -7.78 -3.45 -5.67
N ALA A 44 -8.89 -3.99 -5.15
CA ALA A 44 -10.13 -4.12 -5.91
C ALA A 44 -10.73 -2.75 -6.29
N ASP A 45 -10.63 -1.73 -5.44
CA ASP A 45 -11.05 -0.36 -5.76
C ASP A 45 -10.21 0.26 -6.87
N ILE A 46 -8.89 0.11 -6.80
CA ILE A 46 -7.95 0.59 -7.82
C ILE A 46 -8.25 -0.08 -9.17
N ASP A 47 -8.47 -1.39 -9.18
CA ASP A 47 -8.76 -2.14 -10.40
C ASP A 47 -10.07 -1.67 -11.05
N ARG A 48 -11.13 -1.46 -10.26
CA ARG A 48 -12.40 -0.91 -10.75
C ARG A 48 -12.25 0.48 -11.37
N GLU A 49 -11.37 1.32 -10.83
CA GLU A 49 -11.11 2.65 -11.38
C GLU A 49 -10.27 2.60 -12.65
N ILE A 50 -9.25 1.74 -12.68
CA ILE A 50 -8.47 1.46 -13.88
C ILE A 50 -9.39 1.05 -15.03
N GLU A 51 -10.35 0.15 -14.75
CA GLU A 51 -11.39 -0.24 -15.70
C GLU A 51 -12.30 0.91 -16.09
N ALA A 52 -12.78 1.70 -15.13
CA ALA A 52 -13.67 2.85 -15.38
C ALA A 52 -13.00 3.97 -16.21
N LEU A 53 -11.69 4.15 -16.02
CA LEU A 53 -10.86 5.07 -16.79
C LEU A 53 -10.44 4.50 -18.15
N GLY A 54 -10.75 3.22 -18.42
CA GLY A 54 -10.38 2.54 -19.66
C GLY A 54 -8.86 2.43 -19.84
N LEU A 55 -8.11 2.37 -18.74
CA LEU A 55 -6.65 2.32 -18.79
C LEU A 55 -6.18 0.92 -19.20
N ASN A 56 -5.26 0.88 -20.16
CA ASN A 56 -4.50 -0.32 -20.46
C ASN A 56 -3.16 -0.24 -19.74
N VAL A 57 -3.10 -0.80 -18.53
CA VAL A 57 -1.93 -0.75 -17.65
C VAL A 57 -0.82 -1.66 -18.20
N ILE A 58 0.36 -1.09 -18.41
CA ILE A 58 1.54 -1.76 -18.93
C ILE A 58 2.65 -1.92 -17.89
N ALA A 59 2.54 -1.21 -16.75
CA ALA A 59 3.33 -1.47 -15.54
C ALA A 59 2.61 -0.93 -14.30
N ALA A 60 2.86 -1.58 -13.16
CA ALA A 60 2.23 -1.27 -11.89
C ALA A 60 3.23 -1.40 -10.74
N TYR A 61 3.20 -0.45 -9.83
CA TYR A 61 4.02 -0.38 -8.64
C TYR A 61 3.15 -0.01 -7.45
N ASP A 62 3.29 -0.76 -6.37
CA ASP A 62 2.64 -0.47 -5.09
C ASP A 62 3.71 -0.38 -4.02
N TYR A 63 3.58 0.60 -3.13
CA TYR A 63 4.53 0.85 -2.07
C TYR A 63 3.82 1.27 -0.79
N GLU A 64 4.31 0.77 0.34
CA GLU A 64 3.78 1.12 1.66
C GLU A 64 4.76 2.01 2.40
N ILE A 65 4.25 3.14 2.87
CA ILE A 65 4.98 4.11 3.68
C ILE A 65 4.44 3.99 5.11
N PRO A 66 5.11 3.23 5.99
CA PRO A 66 4.77 3.22 7.40
C PRO A 66 5.28 4.48 8.10
N PHE A 67 4.50 5.04 9.02
CA PHE A 67 4.96 6.02 9.98
C PHE A 67 4.42 5.71 11.38
N THR A 68 5.24 6.01 12.40
CA THR A 68 4.91 5.74 13.79
C THR A 68 4.31 6.97 14.44
N LEU A 69 3.19 6.79 15.13
CA LEU A 69 2.52 7.87 15.85
C LEU A 69 3.34 8.34 17.07
N THR A 70 3.48 9.65 17.18
CA THR A 70 4.05 10.34 18.34
C THR A 70 2.94 10.94 19.20
N ASP A 71 3.26 11.29 20.45
CA ASP A 71 2.32 11.97 21.34
C ASP A 71 1.83 13.31 20.75
N GLU A 72 2.71 14.02 20.06
CA GLU A 72 2.42 15.29 19.37
C GLU A 72 1.42 15.09 18.23
N LEU A 73 1.65 14.10 17.36
CA LEU A 73 0.77 13.79 16.25
C LEU A 73 -0.64 13.40 16.72
N ILE A 74 -0.74 12.60 17.78
CA ILE A 74 -2.02 12.19 18.36
C ILE A 74 -2.74 13.38 19.00
N ALA A 75 -2.03 14.25 19.72
CA ALA A 75 -2.62 15.42 20.37
C ALA A 75 -3.20 16.41 19.34
N GLU A 76 -2.50 16.63 18.24
CA GLU A 76 -2.91 17.54 17.17
C GLU A 76 -4.03 16.96 16.29
N ASN A 77 -4.17 15.63 16.24
CA ASN A 77 -5.08 14.91 15.34
C ASN A 77 -5.99 13.92 16.09
N LYS A 78 -6.42 14.28 17.31
CA LYS A 78 -7.14 13.38 18.22
C LYS A 78 -8.36 12.69 17.61
N ASP A 79 -9.03 13.36 16.67
CA ASP A 79 -10.25 12.85 16.03
C ASP A 79 -9.91 11.86 14.91
N ASP A 80 -8.80 12.07 14.20
CA ASP A 80 -8.33 11.19 13.11
C ASP A 80 -7.64 9.92 13.65
N PHE A 81 -6.96 10.02 14.80
CA PHE A 81 -6.29 8.91 15.48
C PHE A 81 -7.03 8.43 16.73
N ALA A 82 -8.34 8.61 16.79
CA ALA A 82 -9.14 8.22 17.95
C ALA A 82 -8.98 6.72 18.25
N GLY A 83 -8.49 6.40 19.46
CA GLY A 83 -8.25 5.02 19.89
C GLY A 83 -6.89 4.45 19.52
N MET A 84 -6.03 5.22 18.84
CA MET A 84 -4.63 4.87 18.61
C MET A 84 -3.74 5.40 19.75
N SER A 85 -2.61 4.74 19.95
CA SER A 85 -1.63 5.04 20.97
C SER A 85 -0.28 5.42 20.36
N LYS A 86 0.54 6.12 21.13
CA LYS A 86 1.94 6.36 20.79
C LYS A 86 2.62 5.04 20.46
N GLY A 87 3.36 5.02 19.35
CA GLY A 87 4.06 3.82 18.88
C GLY A 87 3.24 2.97 17.91
N ASP A 88 1.94 3.23 17.75
CA ASP A 88 1.15 2.60 16.70
C ASP A 88 1.68 3.02 15.32
N VAL A 89 1.59 2.10 14.36
CA VAL A 89 2.02 2.32 12.98
C VAL A 89 0.79 2.58 12.12
N VAL A 90 0.82 3.71 11.42
CA VAL A 90 -0.10 4.06 10.35
C VAL A 90 0.62 3.86 9.03
N THR A 91 -0.11 3.47 7.99
CA THR A 91 0.48 3.18 6.68
C THR A 91 -0.19 4.02 5.61
N VAL A 92 0.58 4.57 4.69
CA VAL A 92 0.08 5.11 3.43
C VAL A 92 0.52 4.18 2.31
N ASN A 93 -0.42 3.61 1.57
CA ASN A 93 -0.11 2.85 0.37
C ASN A 93 -0.19 3.78 -0.85
N VAL A 94 0.82 3.72 -1.70
CA VAL A 94 0.93 4.50 -2.92
C VAL A 94 1.03 3.54 -4.09
N SER A 95 0.11 3.72 -5.04
CA SER A 95 0.04 2.97 -6.28
C SER A 95 0.42 3.88 -7.44
N TRP A 96 1.37 3.44 -8.26
CA TRP A 96 1.71 4.07 -9.52
C TRP A 96 1.45 3.09 -10.65
N ARG A 97 0.68 3.53 -11.64
CA ARG A 97 0.33 2.77 -12.83
C ARG A 97 0.79 3.54 -14.04
N ILE A 98 1.44 2.85 -14.95
CA ILE A 98 1.79 3.35 -16.28
C ILE A 98 0.84 2.66 -17.25
N SER A 99 0.15 3.43 -18.07
CA SER A 99 -0.80 2.90 -19.04
C SER A 99 -0.53 3.41 -20.45
N TYR A 100 -1.02 2.67 -21.45
CA TYR A 100 -0.91 3.07 -22.84
C TYR A 100 -2.16 2.72 -23.65
N THR A 101 -2.85 3.76 -24.15
CA THR A 101 -4.03 3.60 -25.02
C THR A 101 -3.93 4.40 -26.30
N GLN A 102 -4.70 4.02 -27.32
CA GLN A 102 -4.79 4.77 -28.57
C GLN A 102 -5.44 6.15 -28.37
N ALA A 103 -6.25 6.35 -27.33
CA ALA A 103 -6.80 7.67 -26.96
C ALA A 103 -5.73 8.54 -26.26
N ASP A 104 -5.13 8.04 -25.18
CA ASP A 104 -4.36 8.87 -24.24
C ASP A 104 -2.84 8.78 -24.41
N GLY A 105 -2.37 7.79 -25.16
CA GLY A 105 -0.95 7.55 -25.40
C GLY A 105 -0.34 7.01 -24.12
N LEU A 106 0.92 7.36 -23.85
CA LEU A 106 1.48 7.10 -22.52
C LEU A 106 0.70 7.91 -21.49
N ALA A 107 0.29 7.29 -20.39
CA ALA A 107 -0.40 7.95 -19.30
C ALA A 107 0.05 7.41 -17.95
N PHE A 108 -0.09 8.22 -16.93
CA PHE A 108 0.27 7.89 -15.55
C PHE A 108 -0.95 8.02 -14.67
N TYR A 109 -1.14 7.06 -13.78
CA TYR A 109 -2.14 7.12 -12.73
C TYR A 109 -1.45 6.86 -11.40
N THR A 110 -1.54 7.83 -10.49
CA THR A 110 -0.97 7.74 -9.15
C THR A 110 -2.10 7.86 -8.14
N THR A 111 -2.17 6.91 -7.21
CA THR A 111 -3.18 6.89 -6.15
C THR A 111 -2.49 6.68 -4.82
N ALA A 112 -2.97 7.33 -3.77
CA ALA A 112 -2.54 7.08 -2.41
C ALA A 112 -3.76 6.78 -1.53
N TYR A 113 -3.59 5.83 -0.61
CA TYR A 113 -4.57 5.39 0.38
C TYR A 113 -3.96 5.43 1.78
N GLY A 114 -4.62 6.10 2.72
CA GLY A 114 -4.20 6.14 4.12
C GLY A 114 -4.93 5.08 4.95
N TYR A 115 -4.18 4.27 5.68
CA TYR A 115 -4.67 3.28 6.64
C TYR A 115 -4.53 3.82 8.05
N GLY A 116 -5.63 4.37 8.58
CA GLY A 116 -5.61 5.04 9.88
C GLY A 116 -5.14 6.49 9.81
N ALA A 117 -4.98 7.06 8.61
CA ALA A 117 -4.80 8.50 8.39
C ALA A 117 -5.64 8.98 7.21
N LEU A 118 -6.19 10.19 7.33
CA LEU A 118 -6.79 10.90 6.21
C LEU A 118 -5.70 11.64 5.42
N LEU A 119 -5.85 11.67 4.11
CA LEU A 119 -4.96 12.32 3.16
C LEU A 119 -5.56 13.64 2.69
N LYS A 120 -4.72 14.67 2.61
CA LYS A 120 -5.13 16.03 2.24
C LYS A 120 -4.56 16.46 0.90
N LYS A 121 -3.32 16.08 0.60
CA LYS A 121 -2.62 16.57 -0.59
C LYS A 121 -1.64 15.53 -1.12
N MET A 122 -1.46 15.53 -2.42
CA MET A 122 -0.49 14.72 -3.14
C MET A 122 0.20 15.61 -4.17
N THR A 123 1.51 15.77 -4.05
CA THR A 123 2.31 16.61 -4.94
C THR A 123 3.57 15.94 -5.42
N GLY A 124 3.86 16.09 -6.70
CA GLY A 124 4.98 15.37 -7.30
C GLY A 124 5.09 15.57 -8.80
N LYS A 125 5.84 14.69 -9.44
CA LYS A 125 6.02 14.67 -10.89
C LYS A 125 6.11 13.23 -11.40
N ASN A 126 5.34 12.96 -12.45
CA ASN A 126 5.58 11.87 -13.38
C ASN A 126 6.53 12.34 -14.48
N LYS A 127 7.42 11.47 -14.94
CA LYS A 127 8.38 11.77 -16.01
C LYS A 127 8.51 10.58 -16.96
N TYR A 128 8.81 10.88 -18.22
CA TYR A 128 9.34 9.88 -19.14
C TYR A 128 10.49 10.45 -19.96
N ARG A 129 11.38 9.57 -20.40
CA ARG A 129 12.41 9.90 -21.40
C ARG A 129 11.99 9.35 -22.75
N ASP A 130 11.85 10.24 -23.72
CA ASP A 130 11.59 9.86 -25.11
C ASP A 130 12.84 9.12 -25.67
N PRO A 131 12.71 7.89 -26.16
CA PRO A 131 13.85 7.08 -26.60
C PRO A 131 14.45 7.57 -27.93
N ASP A 132 13.71 8.35 -28.71
CA ASP A 132 14.14 8.82 -30.02
C ASP A 132 14.86 10.17 -29.91
N THR A 133 14.41 11.03 -29.00
CA THR A 133 15.01 12.37 -28.80
C THR A 133 15.89 12.48 -27.55
N PHE A 134 15.86 11.48 -26.67
CA PHE A 134 16.48 11.47 -25.34
C PHE A 134 16.02 12.61 -24.41
N SER A 135 14.97 13.35 -24.79
CA SER A 135 14.40 14.42 -24.00
C SER A 135 13.57 13.87 -22.85
N THR A 136 13.62 14.52 -21.70
CA THR A 136 12.81 14.15 -20.53
C THR A 136 11.62 15.10 -20.44
N TYR A 137 10.42 14.52 -20.43
CA TYR A 137 9.16 15.24 -20.25
C TYR A 137 8.65 15.01 -18.83
N SER A 138 8.04 16.03 -18.25
CA SER A 138 7.57 16.01 -16.86
C SER A 138 6.14 16.50 -16.78
N TYR A 139 5.34 15.80 -15.97
CA TYR A 139 3.92 16.06 -15.74
C TYR A 139 3.69 16.18 -14.25
N ASP A 140 3.03 17.24 -13.82
CA ASP A 140 2.81 17.50 -12.40
C ASP A 140 1.75 16.56 -11.84
N ILE A 141 2.04 16.02 -10.66
CA ILE A 141 1.06 15.43 -9.76
C ILE A 141 0.66 16.55 -8.81
N ARG A 142 -0.61 16.94 -8.82
CA ARG A 142 -1.16 17.90 -7.87
C ARG A 142 -2.63 17.61 -7.65
N THR A 143 -2.94 17.03 -6.51
CA THR A 143 -4.31 16.85 -6.04
C THR A 143 -4.38 17.33 -4.60
N THR A 144 -5.43 18.09 -4.27
CA THR A 144 -5.70 18.57 -2.92
C THR A 144 -7.19 18.38 -2.64
N ASN A 145 -7.51 17.74 -1.52
CA ASN A 145 -8.88 17.64 -1.05
C ASN A 145 -9.18 18.77 -0.06
N ILE A 146 -10.33 19.43 -0.21
CA ILE A 146 -10.80 20.45 0.74
C ILE A 146 -11.08 19.79 2.09
N VAL A 147 -11.74 18.63 2.05
CA VAL A 147 -12.00 17.76 3.19
C VAL A 147 -11.07 16.56 3.08
N PRO A 148 -10.23 16.27 4.07
CA PRO A 148 -9.35 15.11 4.04
C PRO A 148 -10.12 13.80 3.80
N MET A 149 -9.54 12.90 3.01
CA MET A 149 -10.16 11.63 2.63
C MET A 149 -9.14 10.51 2.77
N SER A 150 -9.59 9.27 2.98
CA SER A 150 -8.70 8.10 3.00
C SER A 150 -7.99 7.84 1.68
N ARG A 151 -8.39 8.52 0.60
CA ARG A 151 -7.90 8.31 -0.76
C ARG A 151 -7.67 9.63 -1.50
N ILE A 152 -6.60 9.69 -2.28
CA ILE A 152 -6.36 10.75 -3.25
C ILE A 152 -5.72 10.18 -4.51
N SER A 153 -6.10 10.69 -5.68
CA SER A 153 -5.59 10.19 -6.96
C SER A 153 -5.26 11.31 -7.93
N ASN A 154 -4.40 11.01 -8.90
CA ASN A 154 -4.03 11.89 -9.99
C ASN A 154 -3.84 11.06 -11.26
N TYR A 155 -4.63 11.38 -12.28
CA TYR A 155 -4.50 10.84 -13.63
C TYR A 155 -3.92 11.89 -14.56
N VAL A 156 -2.94 11.51 -15.37
CA VAL A 156 -2.39 12.38 -16.41
C VAL A 156 -2.10 11.60 -17.69
N ALA A 157 -2.82 11.96 -18.75
CA ALA A 157 -2.54 11.55 -20.11
C ALA A 157 -1.46 12.46 -20.73
N THR A 158 -0.41 11.86 -21.30
CA THR A 158 0.64 12.63 -21.99
C THR A 158 0.27 12.96 -23.43
N TYR A 159 -0.69 12.21 -24.01
CA TYR A 159 -1.07 12.19 -25.43
C TYR A 159 0.07 11.83 -26.40
N LYS A 160 1.26 11.51 -25.89
CA LYS A 160 2.39 11.07 -26.70
C LYS A 160 2.18 9.63 -27.13
N LYS A 161 2.20 9.42 -28.45
CA LYS A 161 2.16 8.11 -29.08
C LYS A 161 3.56 7.62 -29.41
N PHE A 162 3.75 6.33 -29.29
CA PHE A 162 4.96 5.61 -29.65
C PHE A 162 4.59 4.40 -30.50
N ALA A 163 5.54 3.95 -31.33
CA ALA A 163 5.38 2.69 -32.04
C ALA A 163 5.37 1.50 -31.07
N SER A 164 4.63 0.45 -31.40
CA SER A 164 4.66 -0.83 -30.68
C SER A 164 6.09 -1.37 -30.58
N GLY A 165 6.43 -1.98 -29.44
CA GLY A 165 7.75 -2.50 -29.13
C GLY A 165 8.77 -1.46 -28.65
N LYS A 166 8.45 -0.16 -28.67
CA LYS A 166 9.33 0.88 -28.11
C LYS A 166 9.44 0.71 -26.60
N ARG A 167 10.65 0.92 -26.08
CA ARG A 167 10.95 0.90 -24.64
C ARG A 167 11.06 2.32 -24.11
N ILE A 168 10.26 2.66 -23.10
CA ILE A 168 10.18 4.01 -22.54
C ILE A 168 10.59 3.97 -21.07
N TYR A 169 11.59 4.77 -20.69
CA TYR A 169 11.94 4.94 -19.28
C TYR A 169 10.99 5.94 -18.63
N CYS A 170 10.35 5.53 -17.54
CA CYS A 170 9.38 6.29 -16.78
C CYS A 170 9.84 6.43 -15.33
N GLN A 171 9.45 7.52 -14.67
CA GLN A 171 9.74 7.76 -13.26
C GLN A 171 8.59 8.50 -12.60
N VAL A 172 8.36 8.22 -11.32
CA VAL A 172 7.50 9.00 -10.43
C VAL A 172 8.29 9.47 -9.22
N ASN A 173 7.98 10.67 -8.76
CA ASN A 173 8.41 11.18 -7.47
C ASN A 173 7.22 11.92 -6.88
N VAL A 174 6.73 11.50 -5.72
CA VAL A 174 5.52 12.05 -5.12
C VAL A 174 5.67 12.12 -3.61
N ASP A 175 5.18 13.21 -3.07
CA ASP A 175 5.03 13.49 -1.65
C ASP A 175 3.54 13.49 -1.33
N ILE A 176 3.16 12.75 -0.28
CA ILE A 176 1.79 12.63 0.17
C ILE A 176 1.70 13.30 1.52
N ASP A 177 0.74 14.21 1.69
CA ASP A 177 0.45 14.87 2.95
C ASP A 177 -0.80 14.25 3.58
N ALA A 178 -0.65 13.71 4.78
CA ALA A 178 -1.77 13.41 5.66
C ALA A 178 -2.25 14.72 6.35
N VAL A 179 -3.34 14.65 7.11
CA VAL A 179 -3.89 15.82 7.84
C VAL A 179 -2.84 16.43 8.79
N ASN A 180 -2.93 17.75 8.99
CA ASN A 180 -2.07 18.55 9.89
C ASN A 180 -0.55 18.43 9.67
N GLU A 181 -0.11 18.50 8.41
CA GLU A 181 1.32 18.55 8.04
C GLU A 181 2.13 17.30 8.40
N ILE A 182 1.43 16.22 8.77
CA ILE A 182 2.03 14.89 8.84
C ILE A 182 2.40 14.50 7.41
N SER A 183 3.70 14.40 7.12
CA SER A 183 4.13 13.80 5.86
C SER A 183 3.63 12.35 5.86
N GLY A 184 2.67 12.07 4.98
CA GLY A 184 2.28 10.71 4.58
C GLY A 184 3.39 9.99 3.81
N GLY A 185 4.50 10.69 3.57
CA GLY A 185 5.77 10.17 3.11
C GLY A 185 6.04 10.44 1.64
N TYR A 186 7.28 10.14 1.28
CA TYR A 186 7.78 10.28 -0.08
C TYR A 186 7.89 8.92 -0.76
N PHE A 187 7.39 8.86 -2.00
CA PHE A 187 7.52 7.70 -2.88
C PHE A 187 8.24 8.09 -4.17
N SER A 188 9.21 7.26 -4.55
CA SER A 188 9.90 7.36 -5.84
C SER A 188 10.07 5.98 -6.44
N ALA A 189 9.77 5.86 -7.72
CA ALA A 189 9.97 4.63 -8.48
C ALA A 189 10.32 4.97 -9.93
N SER A 190 10.95 4.03 -10.61
CA SER A 190 11.20 4.11 -12.04
C SER A 190 11.11 2.74 -12.71
N ASP A 191 10.79 2.75 -13.99
CA ASP A 191 10.69 1.53 -14.79
C ASP A 191 11.00 1.81 -16.27
N THR A 192 11.29 0.75 -17.03
CA THR A 192 11.32 0.78 -18.49
C THR A 192 10.19 -0.09 -19.04
N VAL A 193 9.12 0.54 -19.50
CA VAL A 193 7.94 -0.13 -20.06
C VAL A 193 8.08 -0.38 -21.56
N THR A 194 7.42 -1.41 -22.07
CA THR A 194 7.35 -1.69 -23.52
C THR A 194 5.95 -1.34 -24.02
N ILE A 195 5.88 -0.57 -25.10
CA ILE A 195 4.62 -0.16 -25.72
C ILE A 195 3.99 -1.36 -26.44
N PRO A 196 2.71 -1.68 -26.17
CA PRO A 196 2.02 -2.80 -26.80
C PRO A 196 1.85 -2.61 -28.30
#